data_AF-A0A9P1HYF7-F1
#
_entry.id   AF-A0A9P1HYF7-F1
#
_cell.length_a   1.000
_cell.length_b   1.000
_cell.length_c   1.000
_cell.angle_alpha   90.00
_cell.angle_beta   90.00
_cell.angle_gamma   90.00
#
_symmetry.space_group_name_H-M   'P 1'
#
loop_
_entity.id
_entity.type
_entity.pdbx_description
1 polymer ?
#
loop_
_entity_poly.entity_id
_entity_poly.type
_entity_poly.pdbx_seq_one_letter_code
_entity_poly.pdbx_strand_id
1 'polypeptide(L)'
;MFGNPIQAQNCESWSEWGPCVWLKGKEPRWQRSYFDQLLPGRKGCRQHVFFRLLSDRWGVAFNNFYNYLRDITLSETQCGECSYQQSCGRSCHRRGDVSVINPLFVAERKCHGVDQNRACVSKFVPDCKLWPNPAIKLPNVTESMQAIVDGLDYLTCVPEHRPEGSICRCCCHPYTPNPSTFECELKPYLGK
;
A
#
# COMPACT_ATOMS: atom_id res chain seq x y z
N MET A 1 5.52 -2.67 3.85
CA MET A 1 4.61 -3.67 4.46
C MET A 1 5.14 -5.04 4.03
N PHE A 2 5.47 -5.92 4.99
CA PHE A 2 6.26 -7.17 4.83
C PHE A 2 7.74 -6.99 4.42
N GLY A 3 8.65 -6.99 5.41
CA GLY A 3 10.10 -6.97 5.17
C GLY A 3 10.58 -5.71 4.43
N ASN A 4 11.86 -5.62 4.12
CA ASN A 4 12.37 -4.62 3.17
C ASN A 4 12.19 -5.23 1.76
N PRO A 5 11.09 -4.95 1.03
CA PRO A 5 10.70 -5.73 -0.14
C PRO A 5 11.54 -5.27 -1.33
N ILE A 6 12.81 -5.64 -1.35
CA ILE A 6 13.76 -5.29 -2.41
C ILE A 6 13.87 -6.43 -3.43
N GLN A 7 14.37 -6.11 -4.62
CA GLN A 7 14.77 -7.12 -5.59
C GLN A 7 16.01 -7.84 -5.07
N ALA A 8 15.80 -8.97 -4.39
CA ALA A 8 16.86 -9.77 -3.79
C ALA A 8 17.55 -10.67 -4.83
N GLN A 9 18.81 -11.02 -4.58
CA GLN A 9 19.63 -11.84 -5.48
C GLN A 9 19.23 -13.33 -5.53
N ASN A 10 18.29 -13.75 -4.68
CA ASN A 10 17.83 -15.14 -4.59
C ASN A 10 16.81 -15.53 -5.67
N CYS A 11 16.66 -14.70 -6.71
CA CYS A 11 15.79 -14.92 -7.85
C CYS A 11 16.61 -14.86 -9.13
N GLU A 12 16.37 -15.80 -10.05
CA GLU A 12 17.02 -15.83 -11.37
C GLU A 12 16.73 -14.56 -12.17
N SER A 13 15.49 -14.06 -12.06
CA SER A 13 15.09 -12.81 -12.70
C SER A 13 13.99 -12.11 -11.93
N TRP A 14 13.90 -10.80 -12.13
CA TRP A 14 12.82 -9.95 -11.66
C TRP A 14 12.08 -9.35 -12.86
N SER A 15 10.78 -9.14 -12.72
CA SER A 15 10.07 -8.32 -13.70
C SER A 15 10.59 -6.88 -13.66
N GLU A 16 10.37 -6.13 -14.74
CA GLU A 16 10.44 -4.68 -14.66
C GLU A 16 9.50 -4.16 -13.56
N TRP A 17 9.79 -2.94 -13.11
CA TRP A 17 8.92 -2.24 -12.18
C TRP A 17 7.60 -1.94 -12.86
N GLY A 18 6.50 -2.38 -12.24
CA GLY A 18 5.16 -2.14 -12.73
C GLY A 18 4.77 -0.65 -12.75
N PRO A 19 3.60 -0.34 -13.31
CA PRO A 19 3.05 1.00 -13.19
C PRO A 19 2.79 1.34 -11.72
N CYS A 20 2.69 2.64 -11.43
CA CYS A 20 2.24 3.11 -10.13
C CYS A 20 0.81 2.66 -9.83
N VAL A 21 0.65 1.96 -8.72
CA VAL A 21 -0.65 1.63 -8.14
C VAL A 21 -1.15 2.81 -7.34
N TRP A 22 -2.37 3.25 -7.62
CA TRP A 22 -2.97 4.39 -6.95
C TRP A 22 -4.49 4.28 -6.83
N LEU A 23 -5.03 5.02 -5.87
CA LEU A 23 -6.43 4.93 -5.46
C LEU A 23 -7.37 5.43 -6.57
N LYS A 24 -7.21 6.65 -7.04
CA LYS A 24 -8.10 7.28 -8.04
C LYS A 24 -7.44 8.50 -8.68
N GLY A 25 -8.02 8.99 -9.78
CA GLY A 25 -7.58 10.19 -10.48
C GLY A 25 -7.75 10.06 -11.99
N LYS A 26 -6.97 10.82 -12.76
CA LYS A 26 -7.12 10.95 -14.22
C LYS A 26 -6.67 9.73 -15.02
N GLU A 27 -5.73 8.93 -14.50
CA GLU A 27 -5.27 7.72 -15.17
C GLU A 27 -6.35 6.61 -15.06
N PRO A 28 -6.92 6.13 -16.20
CA PRO A 28 -7.98 5.14 -16.19
C PRO A 28 -7.64 3.85 -15.44
N ARG A 29 -6.35 3.47 -15.39
CA ARG A 29 -5.88 2.31 -14.62
C ARG A 29 -6.27 2.40 -13.14
N TRP A 30 -6.27 3.60 -12.56
CA TRP A 30 -6.57 3.81 -11.14
C TRP A 30 -8.02 3.52 -10.77
N GLN A 31 -8.92 3.42 -11.74
CA GLN A 31 -10.32 3.00 -11.52
C GLN A 31 -10.48 1.47 -11.41
N ARG A 32 -9.43 0.69 -11.73
CA ARG A 32 -9.46 -0.78 -11.72
C ARG A 32 -9.13 -1.34 -10.34
N SER A 33 -9.51 -2.59 -10.05
CA SER A 33 -9.12 -3.27 -8.80
C SER A 33 -7.59 -3.22 -8.56
N TYR A 34 -7.15 -3.33 -7.31
CA TYR A 34 -5.71 -3.33 -6.97
C TYR A 34 -4.90 -4.31 -7.86
N PHE A 35 -5.37 -5.55 -7.99
CA PHE A 35 -4.69 -6.59 -8.76
C PHE A 35 -4.65 -6.27 -10.27
N ASP A 36 -5.66 -5.59 -10.80
CA ASP A 36 -5.71 -5.17 -12.21
C ASP A 36 -4.85 -3.95 -12.54
N GLN A 37 -4.33 -3.27 -11.52
CA GLN A 37 -3.32 -2.22 -11.70
C GLN A 37 -1.91 -2.79 -11.85
N LEU A 38 -1.65 -4.00 -11.33
CA LEU A 38 -0.33 -4.64 -11.39
C LEU A 38 0.12 -4.89 -12.84
N LEU A 39 1.45 -4.93 -13.04
CA LEU A 39 2.08 -5.17 -14.34
C LEU A 39 1.49 -6.42 -15.01
N PRO A 40 0.87 -6.30 -16.20
CA PRO A 40 0.29 -7.43 -16.91
C PRO A 40 1.36 -8.28 -17.63
N GLY A 41 0.90 -9.31 -18.34
CA GLY A 41 1.76 -10.16 -19.17
C GLY A 41 2.38 -11.32 -18.40
N ARG A 42 3.00 -12.25 -19.15
CA ARG A 42 3.50 -13.53 -18.63
C ARG A 42 4.54 -13.36 -17.52
N LYS A 43 5.39 -12.34 -17.61
CA LYS A 43 6.42 -12.02 -16.63
C LYS A 43 5.97 -11.01 -15.58
N GLY A 44 4.83 -10.34 -15.76
CA GLY A 44 4.34 -9.32 -14.85
C GLY A 44 3.80 -9.86 -13.53
N CYS A 45 3.67 -8.96 -12.55
CA CYS A 45 3.18 -9.28 -11.21
C CYS A 45 1.73 -9.78 -11.18
N ARG A 46 0.89 -9.37 -12.12
CA ARG A 46 -0.52 -9.81 -12.16
C ARG A 46 -0.67 -11.32 -12.31
N GLN A 47 0.26 -11.95 -13.01
CA GLN A 47 0.29 -13.40 -13.22
C GLN A 47 1.27 -14.12 -12.29
N HIS A 48 1.80 -13.43 -11.27
CA HIS A 48 2.68 -14.04 -10.28
C HIS A 48 1.86 -14.86 -9.29
N VAL A 49 2.42 -16.01 -8.88
CA VAL A 49 1.72 -16.99 -8.01
C VAL A 49 1.22 -16.37 -6.71
N PHE A 50 2.00 -15.45 -6.11
CA PHE A 50 1.62 -14.78 -4.88
C PHE A 50 0.36 -13.95 -5.07
N PHE A 51 0.35 -13.04 -6.05
CA PHE A 51 -0.80 -12.17 -6.29
C PHE A 51 -2.02 -12.93 -6.82
N ARG A 52 -1.83 -14.00 -7.59
CA ARG A 52 -2.95 -14.88 -7.98
C ARG A 52 -3.59 -15.54 -6.76
N LEU A 53 -2.80 -16.13 -5.87
CA LEU A 53 -3.32 -16.74 -4.64
C LEU A 53 -4.02 -15.73 -3.73
N LEU A 54 -3.45 -14.52 -3.58
CA LEU A 54 -4.08 -13.44 -2.82
C LEU A 54 -5.40 -13.01 -3.45
N SER A 55 -5.43 -12.82 -4.77
CA SER A 55 -6.64 -12.45 -5.51
C SER A 55 -7.72 -13.52 -5.41
N ASP A 56 -7.36 -14.79 -5.57
CA ASP A 56 -8.30 -15.91 -5.55
C ASP A 56 -8.90 -16.12 -4.15
N ARG A 57 -8.09 -15.97 -3.08
CA ARG A 57 -8.55 -16.20 -1.70
C ARG A 57 -9.19 -14.97 -1.06
N TRP A 58 -8.63 -13.80 -1.28
CA TRP A 58 -8.94 -12.56 -0.56
C TRP A 58 -9.27 -11.39 -1.49
N GLY A 59 -9.49 -11.62 -2.78
CA GLY A 59 -9.77 -10.56 -3.76
C GLY A 59 -10.92 -9.65 -3.35
N VAL A 60 -12.00 -10.21 -2.80
CA VAL A 60 -13.16 -9.43 -2.30
C VAL A 60 -12.77 -8.57 -1.09
N ALA A 61 -12.01 -9.11 -0.14
CA ALA A 61 -11.53 -8.37 1.03
C ALA A 61 -10.61 -7.21 0.63
N PHE A 62 -9.67 -7.47 -0.28
CA PHE A 62 -8.80 -6.43 -0.86
C PHE A 62 -9.60 -5.35 -1.60
N ASN A 63 -10.61 -5.73 -2.37
CA ASN A 63 -11.46 -4.78 -3.07
C ASN A 63 -12.25 -3.90 -2.09
N ASN A 64 -12.81 -4.48 -1.03
CA ASN A 64 -13.52 -3.72 0.00
C ASN A 64 -12.61 -2.71 0.69
N PHE A 65 -11.42 -3.15 1.09
CA PHE A 65 -10.38 -2.28 1.65
C PHE A 65 -9.99 -1.15 0.70
N TYR A 66 -9.68 -1.47 -0.55
CA TYR A 66 -9.22 -0.48 -1.53
C TYR A 66 -10.32 0.51 -1.92
N ASN A 67 -11.57 0.06 -2.01
CA ASN A 67 -12.72 0.93 -2.24
C ASN A 67 -12.97 1.86 -1.05
N TYR A 68 -12.85 1.37 0.17
CA TYR A 68 -12.89 2.24 1.35
C TYR A 68 -11.83 3.35 1.29
N LEU A 69 -10.58 3.00 0.98
CA LEU A 69 -9.50 3.99 0.85
C LEU A 69 -9.78 5.02 -0.25
N ARG A 70 -10.34 4.60 -1.39
CA ARG A 70 -10.76 5.50 -2.48
C ARG A 70 -11.85 6.48 -2.05
N ASP A 71 -12.82 5.99 -1.30
CA ASP A 71 -13.99 6.75 -0.87
C ASP A 71 -13.66 7.76 0.22
N ILE A 72 -12.73 7.41 1.10
CA ILE A 72 -12.29 8.29 2.19
C ILE A 72 -11.23 9.30 1.75
N THR A 73 -10.35 8.93 0.81
CA THR A 73 -9.30 9.82 0.30
C THR A 73 -9.91 10.83 -0.66
N LEU A 74 -9.70 12.13 -0.41
CA LEU A 74 -10.15 13.22 -1.27
C LEU A 74 -9.11 13.56 -2.35
N SER A 75 -7.82 13.38 -2.06
CA SER A 75 -6.74 13.58 -3.04
C SER A 75 -6.91 12.73 -4.30
N GLU A 76 -6.78 13.36 -5.46
CA GLU A 76 -6.81 12.69 -6.78
C GLU A 76 -5.41 12.49 -7.39
N THR A 77 -4.40 13.16 -6.84
CA THR A 77 -3.00 12.96 -7.20
C THR A 77 -2.32 12.08 -6.16
N GLN A 78 -1.23 11.42 -6.58
CA GLN A 78 -0.40 10.60 -5.70
C GLN A 78 0.17 11.46 -4.57
N CYS A 79 0.09 10.95 -3.34
CA CYS A 79 0.40 11.67 -2.11
C CYS A 79 0.69 10.69 -0.97
N GLY A 80 1.07 11.21 0.18
CA GLY A 80 1.16 10.45 1.42
C GLY A 80 2.24 9.39 1.42
N GLU A 81 3.17 9.40 0.46
CA GLU A 81 4.06 8.28 0.19
C GLU A 81 3.30 6.94 0.05
N CYS A 82 2.09 6.98 -0.52
CA CYS A 82 1.19 5.82 -0.57
C CYS A 82 1.16 5.10 -1.94
N SER A 83 1.75 5.67 -3.00
CA SER A 83 1.78 5.05 -4.33
C SER A 83 3.09 4.30 -4.57
N TYR A 84 2.95 3.03 -4.92
CA TYR A 84 4.06 2.10 -5.07
C TYR A 84 4.05 1.41 -6.44
N GLN A 85 5.23 0.96 -6.84
CA GLN A 85 5.45 0.04 -7.94
C GLN A 85 5.84 -1.32 -7.39
N GLN A 86 5.34 -2.39 -8.00
CA GLN A 86 5.73 -3.76 -7.67
C GLN A 86 6.62 -4.36 -8.76
N SER A 87 7.56 -5.19 -8.35
CA SER A 87 8.33 -6.09 -9.22
C SER A 87 8.30 -7.50 -8.63
N CYS A 88 8.22 -8.52 -9.49
CA CYS A 88 8.01 -9.89 -9.04
C CYS A 88 9.12 -10.82 -9.52
N GLY A 89 9.70 -11.57 -8.58
CA GLY A 89 10.78 -12.51 -8.81
C GLY A 89 10.29 -13.82 -9.44
N ARG A 90 11.15 -14.43 -10.25
CA ARG A 90 10.94 -15.71 -10.93
C ARG A 90 12.09 -16.67 -10.61
N SER A 91 11.76 -17.97 -10.58
CA SER A 91 12.70 -19.05 -10.22
C SER A 91 13.49 -18.76 -8.93
N CYS A 92 12.79 -18.23 -7.92
CA CYS A 92 13.44 -17.83 -6.68
C CYS A 92 13.65 -19.01 -5.74
N HIS A 93 14.78 -19.03 -5.04
CA HIS A 93 15.06 -20.03 -4.02
C HIS A 93 14.81 -19.48 -2.61
N ARG A 94 14.27 -20.35 -1.75
CA ARG A 94 14.06 -20.09 -0.32
C ARG A 94 15.25 -20.49 0.56
N ARG A 95 16.38 -20.88 -0.05
CA ARG A 95 17.60 -21.29 0.67
C ARG A 95 18.47 -20.06 0.96
N GLY A 96 18.94 -19.93 2.19
CA GLY A 96 19.69 -18.77 2.69
C GLY A 96 19.23 -18.34 4.09
N ASP A 97 19.81 -17.27 4.61
CA ASP A 97 19.38 -16.64 5.86
C ASP A 97 18.00 -15.99 5.68
N VAL A 98 17.05 -16.32 6.57
CA VAL A 98 15.67 -15.81 6.56
C VAL A 98 15.63 -14.29 6.73
N SER A 99 16.66 -13.68 7.32
CA SER A 99 16.81 -12.23 7.41
C SER A 99 17.08 -11.55 6.06
N VAL A 100 17.49 -12.31 5.04
CA VAL A 100 17.85 -11.82 3.68
C VAL A 100 16.89 -12.34 2.61
N ILE A 101 16.20 -13.46 2.86
CA ILE A 101 15.26 -14.04 1.90
C ILE A 101 13.94 -13.26 1.90
N ASN A 102 13.52 -12.80 0.73
CA ASN A 102 12.15 -12.35 0.50
C ASN A 102 11.24 -13.57 0.23
N PRO A 103 10.40 -14.01 1.19
CA PRO A 103 9.59 -15.22 1.03
C PRO A 103 8.39 -15.03 0.09
N LEU A 104 8.03 -13.77 -0.19
CA LEU A 104 6.91 -13.40 -1.06
C LEU A 104 7.33 -13.32 -2.52
N PHE A 105 8.64 -13.16 -2.78
CA PHE A 105 9.21 -12.92 -4.11
C PHE A 105 8.57 -11.71 -4.81
N VAL A 106 8.19 -10.71 -4.01
CA VAL A 106 7.63 -9.43 -4.45
C VAL A 106 8.48 -8.31 -3.86
N ALA A 107 8.95 -7.43 -4.73
CA ALA A 107 9.62 -6.21 -4.36
C ALA A 107 8.67 -5.03 -4.54
N GLU A 108 8.77 -4.02 -3.68
CA GLU A 108 8.02 -2.78 -3.75
C GLU A 108 8.97 -1.59 -3.65
N ARG A 109 8.64 -0.51 -4.35
CA ARG A 109 9.31 0.78 -4.19
C ARG A 109 8.32 1.92 -4.37
N LYS A 110 8.65 3.09 -3.84
CA LYS A 110 7.95 4.34 -4.17
C LYS A 110 7.96 4.54 -5.69
N CYS A 111 6.87 5.07 -6.21
CA CYS A 111 6.82 5.48 -7.62
C CYS A 111 7.97 6.40 -8.02
N HIS A 112 8.75 5.94 -8.99
CA HIS A 112 9.84 6.70 -9.55
C HIS A 112 9.35 7.95 -10.30
N GLY A 113 9.98 9.10 -10.03
CA GLY A 113 9.67 10.37 -10.70
C GLY A 113 8.35 11.02 -10.27
N VAL A 114 7.72 10.54 -9.19
CA VAL A 114 6.49 11.12 -8.64
C VAL A 114 6.79 11.68 -7.26
N ASP A 115 6.59 12.98 -7.09
CA ASP A 115 6.57 13.59 -5.76
C ASP A 115 5.25 13.25 -5.06
N GLN A 116 5.38 12.69 -3.86
CA GLN A 116 4.29 12.22 -3.02
C GLN A 116 4.49 12.61 -1.55
N ASN A 117 5.45 13.50 -1.26
CA ASN A 117 5.83 13.85 0.10
C ASN A 117 4.69 14.54 0.86
N ARG A 118 3.81 15.26 0.15
CA ARG A 118 2.66 15.91 0.78
C ARG A 118 1.66 14.86 1.27
N ALA A 119 1.23 14.97 2.53
CA ALA A 119 0.20 14.10 3.09
C ALA A 119 -1.12 14.20 2.31
N CYS A 120 -1.76 13.04 2.09
CA CYS A 120 -3.05 12.96 1.42
C CYS A 120 -4.14 13.66 2.21
N VAL A 121 -5.09 14.29 1.51
CA VAL A 121 -6.31 14.83 2.10
C VAL A 121 -7.36 13.72 2.10
N SER A 122 -7.95 13.46 3.26
CA SER A 122 -9.03 12.50 3.44
C SER A 122 -10.18 13.13 4.22
N LYS A 123 -11.38 12.55 4.09
CA LYS A 123 -12.55 12.93 4.87
C LYS A 123 -12.25 12.81 6.36
N PHE A 124 -12.81 13.72 7.15
CA PHE A 124 -12.65 13.69 8.59
C PHE A 124 -13.46 12.56 9.23
N VAL A 125 -12.84 11.87 10.17
CA VAL A 125 -13.47 11.00 11.15
C VAL A 125 -12.90 11.35 12.53
N PRO A 126 -13.60 11.06 13.63
CA PRO A 126 -13.05 11.25 14.97
C PRO A 126 -11.64 10.66 15.10
N ASP A 127 -10.72 11.44 15.65
CA ASP A 127 -9.29 11.13 15.81
C ASP A 127 -8.51 10.82 14.52
N CYS A 128 -9.10 11.06 13.35
CA CYS A 128 -8.53 10.70 12.06
C CYS A 128 -8.08 9.24 11.95
N LYS A 129 -8.69 8.33 12.72
CA LYS A 129 -8.38 6.90 12.68
C LYS A 129 -9.06 6.23 11.50
N LEU A 130 -8.42 6.31 10.33
CA LEU A 130 -8.90 5.70 9.09
C LEU A 130 -8.51 4.23 8.95
N TRP A 131 -7.53 3.76 9.72
CA TRP A 131 -7.09 2.37 9.74
C TRP A 131 -6.63 1.95 11.15
N PRO A 132 -6.89 0.71 11.57
CA PRO A 132 -7.87 -0.21 11.00
C PRO A 132 -9.31 0.32 11.15
N ASN A 133 -10.20 -0.12 10.26
CA ASN A 133 -11.61 0.26 10.32
C ASN A 133 -12.50 -1.00 10.36
N PRO A 134 -13.15 -1.28 11.50
CA PRO A 134 -13.94 -2.50 11.69
C PRO A 134 -15.20 -2.56 10.83
N ALA A 135 -15.63 -1.45 10.21
CA ALA A 135 -16.76 -1.45 9.30
C ALA A 135 -16.44 -2.06 7.93
N ILE A 136 -15.14 -2.22 7.59
CA ILE A 136 -14.73 -2.84 6.33
C ILE A 136 -14.89 -4.35 6.46
N LYS A 137 -15.80 -4.94 5.69
CA LYS A 137 -15.97 -6.40 5.64
C LYS A 137 -14.80 -7.04 4.91
N LEU A 138 -14.07 -7.92 5.58
CA LEU A 138 -12.96 -8.71 5.00
C LEU A 138 -13.35 -10.20 4.94
N PRO A 139 -14.20 -10.62 3.98
CA PRO A 139 -14.64 -12.01 3.90
C PRO A 139 -13.47 -12.96 3.62
N ASN A 140 -13.60 -14.21 4.08
CA ASN A 140 -12.60 -15.28 3.94
C ASN A 140 -11.24 -15.00 4.62
N VAL A 141 -11.15 -13.95 5.42
CA VAL A 141 -10.02 -13.70 6.33
C VAL A 141 -10.33 -14.41 7.66
N THR A 142 -9.44 -15.29 8.10
CA THR A 142 -9.58 -15.96 9.40
C THR A 142 -9.39 -14.97 10.54
N GLU A 143 -9.91 -15.26 11.73
CA GLU A 143 -9.76 -14.39 12.90
C GLU A 143 -8.28 -14.10 13.23
N SER A 144 -7.42 -15.12 13.13
CA SER A 144 -5.97 -14.96 13.30
C SER A 144 -5.35 -14.01 12.28
N MET A 145 -5.82 -14.05 11.03
CA MET A 145 -5.34 -13.16 9.97
C MET A 145 -5.95 -11.76 10.11
N GLN A 146 -7.18 -11.65 10.60
CA GLN A 146 -7.83 -10.37 10.91
C GLN A 146 -7.03 -9.60 11.96
N ALA A 147 -6.59 -10.26 13.03
CA ALA A 147 -5.73 -9.66 14.05
C ALA A 147 -4.39 -9.15 13.46
N ILE A 148 -3.80 -9.90 12.53
CA ILE A 148 -2.59 -9.46 11.82
C ILE A 148 -2.87 -8.23 10.98
N VAL A 149 -3.96 -8.24 10.20
CA VAL A 149 -4.39 -7.12 9.34
C VAL A 149 -4.66 -5.87 10.17
N ASP A 150 -5.42 -5.99 11.26
CA ASP A 150 -5.75 -4.87 12.14
C ASP A 150 -4.51 -4.32 12.87
N GLY A 151 -3.51 -5.17 13.11
CA GLY A 151 -2.21 -4.79 13.64
C GLY A 151 -1.24 -4.16 12.63
N LEU A 152 -1.58 -4.13 11.33
CA LEU A 152 -0.73 -3.48 10.33
C LEU A 152 -0.73 -1.97 10.54
N ASP A 153 0.44 -1.43 10.87
CA ASP A 153 0.70 0.00 10.79
C ASP A 153 0.79 0.41 9.31
N TYR A 154 -0.37 0.57 8.66
CA TYR A 154 -0.45 0.90 7.23
C TYR A 154 -0.52 2.40 6.97
N LEU A 155 -1.40 3.10 7.68
CA LEU A 155 -1.78 4.48 7.41
C LEU A 155 -1.83 5.26 8.72
N THR A 156 -1.15 6.39 8.77
CA THR A 156 -1.14 7.31 9.92
C THR A 156 -1.67 8.65 9.48
N CYS A 157 -2.60 9.21 10.25
CA CYS A 157 -3.25 10.48 9.93
C CYS A 157 -3.27 11.44 11.11
N VAL A 158 -3.30 12.74 10.80
CA VAL A 158 -3.47 13.83 11.78
C VAL A 158 -4.62 14.74 11.34
N PRO A 159 -5.37 15.36 12.27
CA PRO A 159 -6.42 16.30 11.92
C PRO A 159 -5.84 17.63 11.43
N GLU A 160 -6.50 18.23 10.44
CA GLU A 160 -6.32 19.63 10.07
C GLU A 160 -7.68 20.32 10.22
N HIS A 161 -7.77 21.26 11.16
CA HIS A 161 -8.99 22.04 11.41
C HIS A 161 -9.00 23.29 10.53
N ARG A 162 -10.01 23.39 9.66
CA ARG A 162 -10.20 24.54 8.75
C ARG A 162 -11.55 25.21 8.99
N PRO A 163 -11.72 26.49 8.61
CA PRO A 163 -13.01 27.17 8.68
C PRO A 163 -14.14 26.45 7.91
N GLU A 164 -13.81 25.82 6.78
CA GLU A 164 -14.78 25.14 5.90
C GLU A 164 -15.13 23.72 6.37
N GLY A 165 -14.45 23.23 7.41
CA GLY A 165 -14.60 21.87 7.93
C GLY A 165 -13.26 21.19 8.18
N SER A 166 -13.23 20.32 9.19
CA SER A 166 -12.03 19.54 9.49
C SER A 166 -11.79 18.47 8.42
N ILE A 167 -10.52 18.13 8.19
CA ILE A 167 -10.09 17.03 7.32
C ILE A 167 -9.02 16.18 8.02
N CYS A 168 -8.68 15.04 7.43
CA CYS A 168 -7.54 14.23 7.86
C CYS A 168 -6.41 14.31 6.85
N ARG A 169 -5.17 14.43 7.35
CA ARG A 169 -3.93 14.40 6.58
C ARG A 169 -3.22 13.09 6.82
N CYS A 170 -2.99 12.29 5.78
CA CYS A 170 -2.53 10.92 5.93
C CYS A 170 -1.25 10.61 5.15
N CYS A 171 -0.37 9.82 5.76
CA CYS A 171 0.82 9.22 5.14
C CYS A 171 0.81 7.70 5.37
N CYS A 172 1.30 6.94 4.39
CA CYS A 172 1.48 5.51 4.50
C CYS A 172 2.80 5.18 5.20
N HIS A 173 2.82 4.07 5.92
CA HIS A 173 4.04 3.54 6.52
C HIS A 173 5.13 3.34 5.44
N PRO A 174 6.40 3.73 5.71
CA PRO A 174 6.99 4.05 7.02
C PRO A 174 6.86 5.50 7.50
N TYR A 175 6.02 6.31 6.85
CA TYR A 175 5.92 7.74 7.12
C TYR A 175 4.75 8.11 8.03
N THR A 176 4.87 9.25 8.71
CA THR A 176 3.82 9.91 9.47
C THR A 176 3.71 11.37 9.02
N PRO A 177 2.50 11.97 8.99
CA PRO A 177 2.38 13.38 8.67
C PRO A 177 2.96 14.25 9.78
N ASN A 178 3.72 15.27 9.41
CA ASN A 178 4.05 16.37 10.31
C ASN A 178 2.77 17.20 10.57
N PRO A 179 2.40 17.46 11.84
CA PRO A 179 1.13 18.13 12.17
C PRO A 179 1.09 19.63 11.81
N SER A 180 2.24 20.24 11.51
CA SER A 180 2.34 21.66 11.14
C SER A 180 2.54 21.87 9.64
N THR A 181 3.36 21.05 8.98
CA THR A 181 3.66 21.19 7.55
C THR A 181 2.81 20.29 6.66
N PHE A 182 2.29 19.19 7.22
CA PHE A 182 1.62 18.10 6.51
C PHE A 182 2.48 17.45 5.41
N GLU A 183 3.80 17.47 5.59
CA GLU A 183 4.74 16.63 4.84
C GLU A 183 4.90 15.27 5.53
N CYS A 184 5.27 14.25 4.77
CA CYS A 184 5.44 12.89 5.25
C CYS A 184 6.88 12.67 5.71
N GLU A 185 7.05 12.50 7.02
CA GLU A 185 8.35 12.29 7.65
C GLU A 185 8.48 10.82 8.08
N LEU A 186 9.70 10.28 8.04
CA LEU A 186 9.95 8.92 8.54
C LEU A 186 9.52 8.83 10.01
N LYS A 187 8.84 7.74 10.36
CA LYS A 187 8.44 7.53 11.75
C LYS A 187 9.66 7.52 12.68
N PRO A 188 9.60 8.22 13.84
CA PRO A 188 10.79 8.41 14.70
C PRO A 188 11.48 7.12 15.16
N TYR A 189 10.73 6.03 15.27
CA TYR A 189 11.27 4.72 15.70
C TYR A 189 12.03 3.97 14.59
N LEU A 190 12.00 4.45 13.35
CA LEU A 190 12.74 3.89 12.20
C LEU A 190 14.03 4.67 11.89
N GLY A 191 14.21 5.85 12.51
CA GLY A 191 15.35 6.74 12.26
C GLY A 191 16.56 6.52 13.18
N LYS A 192 16.81 5.29 13.63
CA LYS A 192 17.99 4.92 14.43
C LYS A 192 18.80 3.82 13.77
#